data_AF-A0A8T4NCJ2-F1
#
_entry.id   AF-A0A8T4NCJ2-F1
#
_cell.length_a   1.000
_cell.length_b   1.000
_cell.length_c   1.000
_cell.angle_alpha   90.00
_cell.angle_beta   90.00
_cell.angle_gamma   90.00
#
_symmetry.space_group_name_H-M   'P 1'
#
loop_
_entity.id
_entity.type
_entity.pdbx_description
1 polymer ?
#
loop_
_entity_poly.entity_id
_entity_poly.type
_entity_poly.pdbx_seq_one_letter_code
_entity_poly.pdbx_strand_id
1 'polypeptide(L)'
;MSFKLSPSKMNLFLECPLCFWLAEKGVHRPSGPFPSLPGGMDRKLKDYFDKYRKLGKLPPELNGKVPGKLYDNLEDMNTWRNAKKGLRWEDSNGNVLLGAIDDCLLDGKNFIVVDFKTYGGSEIKDDKIAFYQNQLDCYTLLLEKNNLKHPGFAYLIFFMPKEVKENGVVEFNIEVKKVNVDSKRALKTFNSAIKLLEGKRPEKHSECKFCAWADDNWKFE
;
A
#
# COMPACT_ATOMS: atom_id res chain seq x y z
N MET A 1 -17.51 11.77 -15.98
CA MET A 1 -16.31 12.21 -15.24
C MET A 1 -15.43 10.99 -15.05
N SER A 2 -14.11 11.12 -15.17
CA SER A 2 -13.17 10.03 -14.87
C SER A 2 -12.61 10.23 -13.46
N PHE A 3 -12.67 9.20 -12.63
CA PHE A 3 -12.12 9.22 -11.28
C PHE A 3 -10.73 8.57 -11.26
N LYS A 4 -9.83 9.09 -10.41
CA LYS A 4 -8.49 8.53 -10.19
C LYS A 4 -8.36 8.09 -8.75
N LEU A 5 -8.32 6.77 -8.54
CA LEU A 5 -8.23 6.14 -7.23
C LEU A 5 -6.84 5.53 -7.01
N SER A 6 -6.43 5.48 -5.75
CA SER A 6 -5.20 4.84 -5.29
C SER A 6 -5.53 3.89 -4.13
N PRO A 7 -4.66 2.92 -3.80
CA PRO A 7 -4.88 2.04 -2.64
C PRO A 7 -5.21 2.78 -1.34
N SER A 8 -4.60 3.93 -1.10
CA SER A 8 -4.93 4.78 0.07
C SER A 8 -6.33 5.37 0.01
N LYS A 9 -6.80 5.83 -1.17
CA LYS A 9 -8.18 6.28 -1.37
C LYS A 9 -9.18 5.12 -1.21
N MET A 10 -8.81 3.94 -1.69
CA MET A 10 -9.59 2.72 -1.53
C MET A 10 -9.73 2.31 -0.06
N ASN A 11 -8.65 2.43 0.72
CA ASN A 11 -8.71 2.23 2.18
C ASN A 11 -9.61 3.27 2.84
N LEU A 12 -9.52 4.55 2.46
CA LEU A 12 -10.40 5.60 2.99
C LEU A 12 -11.89 5.29 2.72
N PHE A 13 -12.21 4.77 1.54
CA PHE A 13 -13.56 4.32 1.21
C PHE A 13 -14.05 3.20 2.12
N LEU A 14 -13.21 2.18 2.35
CA LEU A 14 -13.52 1.06 3.26
C LEU A 14 -13.67 1.51 4.71
N GLU A 15 -12.87 2.48 5.15
CA GLU A 15 -12.95 3.04 6.51
C GLU A 15 -14.18 3.93 6.70
N CYS A 16 -14.49 4.80 5.74
CA CYS A 16 -15.63 5.70 5.82
C CYS A 16 -16.03 6.21 4.42
N PRO A 17 -17.15 5.72 3.88
CA PRO A 17 -17.69 6.15 2.60
C PRO A 17 -17.90 7.68 2.48
N LEU A 18 -18.36 8.34 3.55
CA LEU A 18 -18.56 9.79 3.58
C LEU A 18 -17.24 10.57 3.54
N CYS A 19 -16.24 10.19 4.33
CA CYS A 19 -14.92 10.84 4.28
C CYS A 19 -14.29 10.69 2.89
N PHE A 20 -14.44 9.51 2.28
CA PHE A 20 -13.97 9.28 0.91
C PHE A 20 -14.69 10.18 -0.11
N TRP A 21 -16.02 10.22 -0.09
CA TRP A 21 -16.80 11.08 -0.98
C TRP A 21 -16.43 12.56 -0.83
N LEU A 22 -16.28 13.03 0.42
CA LEU A 22 -15.85 14.39 0.73
C LEU A 22 -14.43 14.70 0.22
N ALA A 23 -13.50 13.76 0.38
CA ALA A 23 -12.12 13.92 -0.09
C ALA A 23 -12.04 14.08 -1.62
N GLU A 24 -12.87 13.35 -2.37
CA GLU A 24 -12.98 13.53 -3.84
C GLU A 24 -13.66 14.86 -4.24
N LYS A 25 -14.30 15.55 -3.30
CA LYS A 25 -14.83 16.92 -3.46
C LYS A 25 -13.91 18.00 -2.86
N GLY A 26 -12.71 17.64 -2.43
CA GLY A 26 -11.71 18.57 -1.87
C GLY A 26 -11.85 18.84 -0.36
N VAL A 27 -12.76 18.15 0.33
CA VAL A 27 -12.90 18.24 1.79
C VAL A 27 -12.21 17.05 2.44
N HIS A 28 -11.00 17.29 2.95
CA HIS A 28 -10.16 16.24 3.53
C HIS A 28 -10.29 16.17 5.05
N ARG A 29 -10.06 14.97 5.62
CA ARG A 29 -9.87 14.81 7.06
C ARG A 29 -8.70 15.70 7.51
N PRO A 30 -8.77 16.36 8.68
CA PRO A 30 -7.62 17.03 9.25
C PRO A 30 -6.42 16.07 9.34
N SER A 31 -5.25 16.51 8.87
CA SER A 31 -4.04 15.71 8.86
C SER A 31 -2.92 16.40 9.63
N GLY A 32 -2.21 15.66 10.47
CA GLY A 32 -0.96 16.12 11.08
C GLY A 32 0.22 16.08 10.09
N PRO A 33 1.43 16.48 10.53
CA PRO A 33 2.63 16.34 9.71
C PRO A 33 2.86 14.87 9.34
N PHE A 34 3.26 14.62 8.09
CA PHE A 34 3.61 13.27 7.65
C PHE A 34 4.82 12.76 8.45
N PRO A 35 4.81 11.51 8.94
CA PRO A 35 5.89 10.99 9.77
C PRO A 35 7.17 10.82 8.94
N SER A 36 8.14 11.72 9.18
CA SER A 36 9.37 11.82 8.38
C SER A 36 10.29 10.61 8.51
N LEU A 37 10.33 9.96 9.68
CA LEU A 37 11.16 8.79 9.94
C LEU A 37 10.72 7.56 9.14
N PRO A 38 9.45 7.09 9.20
CA PRO A 38 8.96 6.01 8.32
C PRO A 38 9.21 6.30 6.83
N GLY A 39 8.93 7.53 6.36
CA GLY A 39 9.20 7.89 4.98
C GLY A 39 10.69 7.91 4.62
N GLY A 40 11.56 8.27 5.57
CA GLY A 40 13.01 8.19 5.41
C GLY A 40 13.51 6.75 5.36
N MET A 41 13.00 5.90 6.25
CA MET A 41 13.30 4.47 6.28
C MET A 41 12.88 3.78 4.98
N ASP A 42 11.67 4.02 4.50
CA ASP A 42 11.18 3.49 3.22
C ASP A 42 12.16 3.76 2.07
N ARG A 43 12.63 5.02 1.92
CA ARG A 43 13.63 5.37 0.91
C ARG A 43 14.95 4.60 1.10
N LYS A 44 15.44 4.49 2.34
CA LYS A 44 16.69 3.77 2.63
C LYS A 44 16.58 2.27 2.39
N LEU A 45 15.42 1.68 2.65
CA LEU A 45 15.14 0.27 2.36
C LEU A 45 15.11 0.02 0.85
N LYS A 46 14.50 0.92 0.07
CA LYS A 46 14.54 0.86 -1.41
C LYS A 46 15.99 0.94 -1.93
N ASP A 47 16.78 1.89 -1.45
CA ASP A 47 18.21 1.99 -1.79
C ASP A 47 18.99 0.70 -1.44
N TYR A 48 18.69 0.10 -0.29
CA TYR A 48 19.31 -1.13 0.18
C TYR A 48 18.94 -2.32 -0.71
N PHE A 49 17.66 -2.51 -1.05
CA PHE A 49 17.21 -3.56 -1.98
C PHE A 49 17.81 -3.37 -3.37
N ASP A 50 17.96 -2.12 -3.84
CA ASP A 50 18.59 -1.82 -5.14
C ASP A 50 20.07 -2.23 -5.19
N LYS A 51 20.81 -2.13 -4.08
CA LYS A 51 22.17 -2.65 -4.00
C LYS A 51 22.19 -4.17 -4.19
N TYR A 52 21.31 -4.90 -3.51
CA TYR A 52 21.22 -6.36 -3.64
C TYR A 52 20.72 -6.80 -5.02
N ARG A 53 19.78 -6.05 -5.63
CA ARG A 53 19.30 -6.30 -6.99
C ARG A 53 20.41 -6.21 -8.02
N LYS A 54 21.26 -5.19 -7.94
CA LYS A 54 22.44 -5.03 -8.81
C LYS A 54 23.44 -6.18 -8.67
N LEU A 55 23.52 -6.79 -7.48
CA LEU A 55 24.36 -7.96 -7.22
C LEU A 55 23.71 -9.28 -7.66
N GLY A 56 22.44 -9.27 -8.10
CA GLY A 56 21.68 -10.47 -8.40
C GLY A 56 21.41 -11.35 -7.16
N LYS A 57 21.37 -10.74 -5.96
CA LYS A 57 21.19 -11.44 -4.69
C LYS A 57 19.96 -10.93 -3.95
N LEU A 58 19.44 -11.73 -3.02
CA LEU A 58 18.50 -11.26 -2.01
C LEU A 58 19.26 -10.59 -0.86
N PRO A 59 18.64 -9.61 -0.17
CA PRO A 59 19.08 -9.22 1.16
C PRO A 59 19.19 -10.45 2.08
N PRO A 60 20.25 -10.58 2.91
CA PRO A 60 20.50 -11.77 3.71
C PRO A 60 19.33 -12.17 4.59
N GLU A 61 18.60 -11.19 5.12
CA GLU A 61 17.42 -11.38 5.96
C GLU A 61 16.25 -12.09 5.27
N LEU A 62 16.23 -12.15 3.93
CA LEU A 62 15.20 -12.81 3.13
C LEU A 62 15.59 -14.21 2.64
N ASN A 63 16.87 -14.60 2.77
CA ASN A 63 17.33 -15.91 2.32
C ASN A 63 16.55 -17.04 3.02
N GLY A 64 15.99 -17.95 2.23
CA GLY A 64 15.17 -19.06 2.72
C GLY A 64 13.77 -18.68 3.22
N LYS A 65 13.38 -17.40 3.19
CA LYS A 65 12.06 -16.92 3.62
C LYS A 65 11.11 -16.55 2.48
N VAL A 66 11.67 -16.25 1.31
CA VAL A 66 10.92 -15.89 0.09
C VAL A 66 11.41 -16.72 -1.09
N PRO A 67 10.55 -17.01 -2.09
CA PRO A 67 10.97 -17.65 -3.32
C PRO A 67 11.58 -16.65 -4.31
N GLY A 68 12.26 -17.17 -5.33
CA GLY A 68 12.76 -16.38 -6.45
C GLY A 68 13.89 -15.40 -6.09
N LYS A 69 14.00 -14.35 -6.90
CA LYS A 69 14.99 -13.26 -6.77
C LYS A 69 14.30 -11.90 -6.80
N LEU A 70 15.02 -10.83 -6.47
CA LEU A 70 14.53 -9.47 -6.75
C LEU A 70 14.29 -9.32 -8.27
N TYR A 71 13.18 -8.71 -8.66
CA TYR A 71 12.92 -8.38 -10.07
C TYR A 71 14.02 -7.45 -10.57
N ASP A 72 14.70 -7.80 -11.65
CA ASP A 72 15.99 -7.21 -12.05
C ASP A 72 15.86 -5.96 -12.93
N ASN A 73 14.68 -5.67 -13.48
CA ASN A 73 14.46 -4.44 -14.24
C ASN A 73 14.28 -3.22 -13.31
N LEU A 74 15.37 -2.47 -13.12
CA LEU A 74 15.39 -1.27 -12.28
C LEU A 74 14.57 -0.10 -12.88
N GLU A 75 14.45 -0.01 -14.20
CA GLU A 75 13.65 1.04 -14.85
C GLU A 75 12.15 0.86 -14.56
N ASP A 76 11.68 -0.38 -14.68
CA ASP A 76 10.32 -0.75 -14.27
C ASP A 76 10.12 -0.45 -12.78
N MET A 77 11.04 -0.87 -11.91
CA MET A 77 10.95 -0.61 -10.47
C MET A 77 10.90 0.89 -10.14
N ASN A 78 11.69 1.72 -10.81
CA ASN A 78 11.65 3.17 -10.64
C ASN A 78 10.30 3.76 -11.03
N THR A 79 9.68 3.22 -12.09
CA THR A 79 8.33 3.60 -12.51
C THR A 79 7.29 3.12 -11.51
N TRP A 80 7.32 1.84 -11.13
CA TRP A 80 6.36 1.21 -10.23
C TRP A 80 6.38 1.77 -8.82
N ARG A 81 7.52 2.30 -8.34
CA ARG A 81 7.62 3.00 -7.04
C ARG A 81 7.08 4.43 -7.07
N ASN A 82 6.80 4.98 -8.26
CA ASN A 82 6.38 6.38 -8.39
C ASN A 82 4.86 6.52 -8.26
N ALA A 83 4.39 7.19 -7.20
CA ALA A 83 2.95 7.39 -6.96
C ALA A 83 2.17 8.13 -8.07
N LYS A 84 2.85 8.79 -9.03
CA LYS A 84 2.24 9.46 -10.18
C LYS A 84 2.29 8.64 -11.47
N LYS A 85 3.15 7.62 -11.56
CA LYS A 85 3.42 6.86 -12.78
C LYS A 85 3.34 5.34 -12.62
N GLY A 86 3.18 4.85 -11.40
CA GLY A 86 3.29 3.44 -11.03
C GLY A 86 2.30 2.54 -11.75
N LEU A 87 2.17 1.31 -11.27
CA LEU A 87 1.27 0.35 -11.89
C LEU A 87 -0.13 0.96 -12.03
N ARG A 88 -0.63 0.97 -13.27
CA ARG A 88 -1.85 1.69 -13.66
C ARG A 88 -2.79 0.74 -14.37
N TRP A 89 -4.07 0.88 -14.09
CA TRP A 89 -5.14 0.27 -14.86
C TRP A 89 -6.26 1.28 -15.06
N GLU A 90 -6.91 1.23 -16.22
CA GLU A 90 -8.06 2.04 -16.58
C GLU A 90 -9.24 1.13 -16.94
N ASP A 91 -10.42 1.41 -16.37
CA ASP A 91 -11.64 0.68 -16.69
C ASP A 91 -12.26 1.15 -18.02
N SER A 92 -13.34 0.52 -18.45
CA SER A 92 -14.03 0.86 -19.71
C SER A 92 -14.66 2.26 -19.71
N ASN A 93 -14.84 2.87 -18.53
CA ASN A 93 -15.45 4.18 -18.34
C ASN A 93 -14.38 5.29 -18.15
N GLY A 94 -13.10 4.94 -18.29
CA GLY A 94 -11.97 5.85 -18.14
C GLY A 94 -11.55 6.11 -16.69
N ASN A 95 -12.10 5.39 -15.71
CA ASN A 95 -11.66 5.50 -14.32
C ASN A 95 -10.35 4.76 -14.11
N VAL A 96 -9.48 5.32 -13.28
CA VAL A 96 -8.10 4.85 -13.13
C VAL A 96 -7.87 4.34 -11.72
N LEU A 97 -7.25 3.15 -11.61
CA LEU A 97 -6.55 2.71 -10.42
C LEU A 97 -5.04 2.87 -10.64
N LEU A 98 -4.37 3.59 -9.73
CA LEU A 98 -2.93 3.82 -9.76
C LEU A 98 -2.31 3.44 -8.42
N GLY A 99 -1.35 2.53 -8.45
CA GLY A 99 -0.63 2.04 -7.27
C GLY A 99 0.88 2.22 -7.42
N ALA A 100 1.55 2.46 -6.30
CA ALA A 100 2.99 2.43 -6.21
C ALA A 100 3.43 1.36 -5.21
N ILE A 101 4.21 0.39 -5.67
CA ILE A 101 4.73 -0.70 -4.83
C ILE A 101 6.13 -0.36 -4.31
N ASP A 102 6.54 -0.94 -3.19
CA ASP A 102 7.89 -0.72 -2.67
C ASP A 102 8.93 -1.57 -3.38
N ASP A 103 8.66 -2.87 -3.54
CA ASP A 103 9.54 -3.81 -4.22
C ASP A 103 8.78 -4.96 -4.88
N CYS A 104 9.48 -5.77 -5.67
CA CYS A 104 8.93 -6.92 -6.37
C CYS A 104 9.95 -8.05 -6.50
N LEU A 105 9.52 -9.28 -6.21
CA LEU A 105 10.26 -10.50 -6.51
C LEU A 105 9.79 -11.09 -7.85
N LEU A 106 10.70 -11.81 -8.50
CA LEU A 106 10.40 -12.65 -9.64
C LEU A 106 10.75 -14.10 -9.30
N ASP A 107 9.71 -14.94 -9.28
CA ASP A 107 9.82 -16.40 -9.12
C ASP A 107 9.35 -17.10 -10.41
N GLY A 108 10.32 -17.49 -11.24
CA GLY A 108 10.06 -17.94 -12.61
C GLY A 108 9.43 -16.82 -13.45
N LYS A 109 8.12 -16.89 -13.69
CA LYS A 109 7.33 -15.88 -14.42
C LYS A 109 6.37 -15.10 -13.51
N ASN A 110 6.38 -15.37 -12.20
CA ASN A 110 5.46 -14.80 -11.25
C ASN A 110 6.09 -13.60 -10.55
N PHE A 111 5.43 -12.46 -10.65
CA PHE A 111 5.72 -11.22 -9.94
C PHE A 111 5.04 -11.27 -8.58
N ILE A 112 5.81 -11.00 -7.53
CA ILE A 112 5.35 -11.06 -6.13
C ILE A 112 5.61 -9.71 -5.50
N VAL A 113 4.55 -9.03 -5.10
CA VAL A 113 4.67 -7.72 -4.45
C VAL A 113 5.33 -7.88 -3.08
N VAL A 114 6.25 -6.98 -2.79
CA VAL A 114 6.87 -6.79 -1.48
C VAL A 114 6.60 -5.37 -1.03
N ASP A 115 6.08 -5.23 0.20
CA ASP A 115 5.74 -3.93 0.77
C ASP A 115 6.39 -3.80 2.16
N PHE A 116 7.08 -2.67 2.40
CA PHE A 116 7.92 -2.45 3.57
C PHE A 116 7.12 -1.77 4.67
N LYS A 117 7.19 -2.32 5.89
CA LYS A 117 6.50 -1.74 7.06
C LYS A 117 7.49 -1.48 8.18
N THR A 118 7.61 -0.23 8.60
CA THR A 118 8.22 0.10 9.90
C THR A 118 7.16 0.00 10.99
N TYR A 119 7.42 -0.79 12.04
CA TYR A 119 6.46 -1.01 13.11
C TYR A 119 7.13 -0.87 14.47
N GLY A 120 6.54 -0.07 15.35
CA GLY A 120 7.10 0.23 16.67
C GLY A 120 6.75 -0.77 17.78
N GLY A 121 5.90 -1.76 17.49
CA GLY A 121 5.57 -2.81 18.45
C GLY A 121 6.58 -3.96 18.41
N SER A 122 6.60 -4.76 19.48
CA SER A 122 7.48 -5.93 19.62
C SER A 122 6.96 -7.20 18.94
N GLU A 123 5.67 -7.25 18.62
CA GLU A 123 5.01 -8.41 18.00
C GLU A 123 3.96 -7.96 16.98
N ILE A 124 3.92 -8.67 15.85
CA ILE A 124 2.98 -8.42 14.76
C ILE A 124 1.76 -9.32 14.94
N LYS A 125 0.64 -8.72 15.34
CA LYS A 125 -0.65 -9.38 15.45
C LYS A 125 -1.36 -9.46 14.09
N ASP A 126 -2.25 -10.44 13.92
CA ASP A 126 -2.97 -10.69 12.66
C ASP A 126 -3.84 -9.51 12.20
N ASP A 127 -4.44 -8.76 13.13
CA ASP A 127 -5.21 -7.54 12.84
C ASP A 127 -4.35 -6.47 12.14
N LYS A 128 -3.06 -6.41 12.48
CA LYS A 128 -2.10 -5.50 11.84
C LYS A 128 -1.77 -5.93 10.43
N ILE A 129 -1.73 -7.22 10.14
CA ILE A 129 -1.54 -7.74 8.78
C ILE A 129 -2.79 -7.43 7.94
N ALA A 130 -3.98 -7.70 8.50
CA ALA A 130 -5.25 -7.46 7.83
C ALA A 130 -5.45 -5.99 7.42
N PHE A 131 -4.90 -5.03 8.17
CA PHE A 131 -4.93 -3.60 7.81
C PHE A 131 -4.33 -3.30 6.44
N TYR A 132 -3.34 -4.08 5.99
CA TYR A 132 -2.68 -3.90 4.70
C TYR A 132 -3.30 -4.73 3.56
N GLN A 133 -4.34 -5.53 3.85
CA GLN A 133 -4.91 -6.47 2.88
C GLN A 133 -5.39 -5.80 1.60
N ASN A 134 -6.20 -4.74 1.72
CA ASN A 134 -6.76 -4.05 0.55
C ASN A 134 -5.67 -3.39 -0.29
N GLN A 135 -4.58 -2.93 0.32
CA GLN A 135 -3.43 -2.38 -0.41
C GLN A 135 -2.77 -3.46 -1.27
N LEU A 136 -2.48 -4.63 -0.70
CA LEU A 136 -1.87 -5.75 -1.42
C LEU A 136 -2.80 -6.33 -2.49
N ASP A 137 -4.10 -6.40 -2.22
CA ASP A 137 -5.11 -6.81 -3.21
C ASP A 137 -5.15 -5.84 -4.39
N CYS A 138 -5.05 -4.53 -4.15
CA CYS A 138 -5.01 -3.51 -5.22
C CYS A 138 -3.76 -3.68 -6.09
N TYR A 139 -2.58 -3.89 -5.49
CA TYR A 139 -1.37 -4.13 -6.27
C TYR A 139 -1.44 -5.41 -7.09
N THR A 140 -2.05 -6.45 -6.54
CA THR A 140 -2.27 -7.72 -7.23
C THR A 140 -3.18 -7.55 -8.45
N LEU A 141 -4.31 -6.85 -8.28
CA LEU A 141 -5.17 -6.47 -9.40
C LEU A 141 -4.39 -5.68 -10.47
N LEU A 142 -3.55 -4.74 -10.05
CA LEU A 142 -2.74 -3.96 -10.97
C LEU A 142 -1.71 -4.81 -11.74
N LEU A 143 -1.05 -5.79 -11.10
CA LEU A 143 -0.19 -6.75 -11.79
C LEU A 143 -0.98 -7.53 -12.85
N GLU A 144 -2.13 -8.10 -12.48
CA GLU A 144 -2.98 -8.84 -13.42
C GLU A 144 -3.40 -7.99 -14.62
N LYS A 145 -3.86 -6.75 -14.38
CA LYS A 145 -4.29 -5.83 -15.44
C LYS A 145 -3.16 -5.34 -16.34
N ASN A 146 -1.92 -5.52 -15.92
CA ASN A 146 -0.72 -5.25 -16.71
C ASN A 146 -0.11 -6.53 -17.30
N ASN A 147 -0.84 -7.65 -17.31
CA ASN A 147 -0.41 -8.96 -17.82
C ASN A 147 0.82 -9.54 -17.08
N LEU A 148 1.05 -9.11 -15.84
CA LEU A 148 2.09 -9.63 -14.96
C LEU A 148 1.49 -10.74 -14.10
N LYS A 149 1.93 -11.98 -14.31
CA LYS A 149 1.44 -13.13 -13.55
C LYS A 149 1.85 -12.99 -12.09
N HIS A 150 1.02 -13.43 -11.16
CA HIS A 150 1.33 -13.46 -9.74
C HIS A 150 0.83 -14.79 -9.13
N PRO A 151 1.39 -15.24 -8.00
CA PRO A 151 1.08 -16.56 -7.45
C PRO A 151 -0.05 -16.56 -6.41
N GLY A 152 -0.86 -15.50 -6.36
CA GLY A 152 -1.94 -15.35 -5.36
C GLY A 152 -1.49 -14.99 -3.94
N PHE A 153 -0.24 -14.56 -3.75
CA PHE A 153 0.25 -14.01 -2.48
C PHE A 153 1.23 -12.85 -2.69
N ALA A 154 1.43 -12.08 -1.64
CA ALA A 154 2.41 -11.00 -1.52
C ALA A 154 3.15 -11.11 -0.18
N TYR A 155 4.18 -10.28 0.03
CA TYR A 155 4.93 -10.22 1.28
C TYR A 155 4.87 -8.83 1.91
N LEU A 156 4.65 -8.81 3.22
CA LEU A 156 4.98 -7.68 4.07
C LEU A 156 6.32 -7.97 4.75
N ILE A 157 7.26 -7.02 4.68
CA ILE A 157 8.51 -7.09 5.42
C ILE A 157 8.46 -6.03 6.51
N PHE A 158 8.39 -6.50 7.75
CA PHE A 158 8.32 -5.65 8.93
C PHE A 158 9.72 -5.42 9.49
N PHE A 159 10.09 -4.14 9.62
CA PHE A 159 11.29 -3.67 10.30
C PHE A 159 10.87 -3.09 11.66
N MET A 160 11.25 -3.76 12.73
CA MET A 160 10.90 -3.39 14.11
C MET A 160 12.17 -3.05 14.89
N PRO A 161 12.26 -1.87 15.53
CA PRO A 161 13.45 -1.51 16.28
C PRO A 161 13.64 -2.49 17.43
N LYS A 162 14.84 -3.05 17.56
CA LYS A 162 15.22 -4.02 18.58
C LYS A 162 16.06 -3.36 19.66
N GLU A 163 17.12 -2.65 19.26
CA GLU A 163 18.08 -2.03 20.18
C GLU A 163 18.75 -0.83 19.49
N VAL A 164 19.15 0.16 20.28
CA VAL A 164 20.08 1.21 19.84
C VAL A 164 21.46 0.89 20.41
N LYS A 165 22.41 0.55 19.53
CA LYS A 165 23.81 0.29 19.86
C LYS A 165 24.60 1.60 19.89
N GLU A 166 25.88 1.50 20.23
CA GLU A 166 26.81 2.64 20.21
C GLU A 166 26.84 3.35 18.84
N ASN A 167 27.21 4.63 18.85
CA ASN A 167 27.29 5.48 17.66
C ASN A 167 25.96 5.66 16.91
N GLY A 168 24.82 5.46 17.59
CA GLY A 168 23.48 5.68 17.01
C GLY A 168 23.05 4.60 16.02
N VAL A 169 23.69 3.43 16.03
CA VAL A 169 23.31 2.30 15.18
C VAL A 169 22.05 1.65 15.75
N VAL A 170 20.94 1.74 15.01
CA VAL A 170 19.70 1.06 15.39
C VAL A 170 19.66 -0.33 14.76
N GLU A 171 19.62 -1.36 15.59
CA GLU A 171 19.38 -2.73 15.15
C GLU A 171 17.87 -2.97 15.03
N PHE A 172 17.46 -3.59 13.92
CA PHE A 172 16.08 -3.97 13.67
C PHE A 172 15.91 -5.49 13.71
N ASN A 173 14.80 -5.95 14.29
CA ASN A 173 14.25 -7.26 13.99
C ASN A 173 13.48 -7.20 12.66
N ILE A 174 13.67 -8.20 11.81
CA ILE A 174 13.05 -8.26 10.48
C ILE A 174 12.18 -9.50 10.37
N GLU A 175 10.88 -9.29 10.22
CA GLU A 175 9.90 -10.36 10.03
C GLU A 175 9.27 -10.29 8.65
N VAL A 176 9.22 -11.44 7.98
CA VAL A 176 8.61 -11.59 6.66
C VAL A 176 7.27 -12.30 6.84
N LYS A 177 6.18 -11.64 6.47
CA LYS A 177 4.82 -12.20 6.54
C LYS A 177 4.28 -12.41 5.14
N LYS A 178 3.96 -13.66 4.80
CA LYS A 178 3.25 -14.03 3.58
C LYS A 178 1.77 -13.72 3.75
N VAL A 179 1.19 -13.00 2.79
CA VAL A 179 -0.23 -12.62 2.80
C VAL A 179 -0.90 -13.12 1.53
N ASN A 180 -2.00 -13.86 1.66
CA ASN A 180 -2.81 -14.26 0.52
C ASN A 180 -3.57 -13.05 -0.03
N VAL A 181 -3.58 -12.89 -1.35
CA VAL A 181 -4.16 -11.72 -2.02
C VAL A 181 -5.25 -12.15 -2.99
N ASP A 182 -6.23 -11.27 -3.22
CA ASP A 182 -7.34 -11.53 -4.13
C ASP A 182 -7.69 -10.25 -4.91
N SER A 183 -7.35 -10.26 -6.20
CA SER A 183 -7.65 -9.17 -7.13
C SER A 183 -9.16 -8.90 -7.26
N LYS A 184 -10.02 -9.90 -7.04
CA LYS A 184 -11.48 -9.75 -7.10
C LYS A 184 -11.98 -8.88 -5.96
N ARG A 185 -11.38 -8.97 -4.76
CA ARG A 185 -11.71 -8.07 -3.65
C ARG A 185 -11.40 -6.63 -4.02
N ALA A 186 -10.20 -6.36 -4.52
CA ALA A 186 -9.83 -5.01 -4.96
C ALA A 186 -10.74 -4.48 -6.08
N LEU A 187 -11.07 -5.30 -7.08
CA LEU A 187 -11.95 -4.91 -8.18
C LEU A 187 -13.37 -4.60 -7.68
N LYS A 188 -13.90 -5.40 -6.77
CA LYS A 188 -15.20 -5.15 -6.13
C LYS A 188 -15.18 -3.83 -5.35
N THR A 189 -14.13 -3.59 -4.56
CA THR A 189 -13.98 -2.33 -3.82
C THR A 189 -13.91 -1.15 -4.81
N PHE A 190 -13.13 -1.26 -5.88
CA PHE A 190 -12.98 -0.21 -6.90
C PHE A 190 -14.32 0.16 -7.52
N ASN A 191 -15.06 -0.83 -8.02
CA ASN A 191 -16.38 -0.61 -8.60
C ASN A 191 -17.37 0.00 -7.60
N SER A 192 -17.30 -0.41 -6.33
CA SER A 192 -18.18 0.13 -5.28
C SER A 192 -17.85 1.58 -4.94
N ALA A 193 -16.56 1.93 -4.91
CA ALA A 193 -16.08 3.29 -4.70
C ALA A 193 -16.52 4.21 -5.85
N ILE A 194 -16.35 3.78 -7.11
CA ILE A 194 -16.81 4.52 -8.29
C ILE A 194 -18.32 4.75 -8.25
N LYS A 195 -19.11 3.69 -8.02
CA LYS A 195 -20.57 3.79 -7.93
C LYS A 195 -21.03 4.78 -6.85
N LEU A 196 -20.30 4.85 -5.73
CA LEU A 196 -20.60 5.80 -4.67
C LEU A 196 -20.29 7.24 -5.08
N LEU A 197 -19.22 7.48 -5.82
CA LEU A 197 -18.86 8.82 -6.32
C LEU A 197 -19.84 9.35 -7.37
N GLU A 198 -20.42 8.46 -8.16
CA GLU A 198 -21.47 8.78 -9.15
C GLU A 198 -22.84 9.00 -8.49
N GLY A 199 -23.03 8.49 -7.28
CA GLY A 199 -24.28 8.55 -6.54
C GLY A 199 -24.46 9.83 -5.71
N LYS A 200 -25.47 9.77 -4.84
CA LYS A 200 -25.73 10.81 -3.84
C LYS A 200 -24.69 10.75 -2.71
N ARG A 201 -24.53 11.88 -2.01
CA ARG A 201 -23.72 11.96 -0.78
C ARG A 201 -24.13 10.83 0.18
N PRO A 202 -23.20 9.98 0.64
CA PRO A 202 -23.51 8.91 1.58
C PRO A 202 -23.81 9.46 2.98
N GLU A 203 -24.50 8.66 3.78
CA GLU A 203 -24.77 8.98 5.18
C GLU A 203 -23.50 8.90 6.03
N LYS A 204 -23.60 9.47 7.24
CA LYS A 204 -22.50 9.43 8.21
C LYS A 204 -22.26 8.00 8.66
N HIS A 205 -20.99 7.69 8.89
CA HIS A 205 -20.59 6.43 9.49
C HIS A 205 -20.46 6.61 11.01
N SER A 206 -21.30 5.92 11.78
CA SER A 206 -21.44 6.11 13.24
C SER A 206 -20.14 5.96 14.03
N GLU A 207 -19.26 5.05 13.62
CA GLU A 207 -17.97 4.81 14.29
C GLU A 207 -16.82 5.71 13.78
N CYS A 208 -17.08 6.55 12.78
CA CYS A 208 -16.04 7.40 12.22
C CYS A 208 -15.82 8.63 13.11
N LYS A 209 -14.69 8.66 13.82
CA LYS A 209 -14.27 9.79 14.67
C LYS A 209 -14.28 11.13 13.93
N PHE A 210 -14.00 11.13 12.62
CA PHE A 210 -14.02 12.35 11.80
C PHE A 210 -15.44 12.80 11.48
N CYS A 211 -16.37 11.87 11.24
CA CYS A 211 -17.78 12.21 11.09
C CYS A 211 -18.34 12.79 12.39
N ALA A 212 -18.01 12.17 13.53
CA ALA A 212 -18.41 12.67 14.85
C ALA A 212 -17.85 14.08 15.12
N TRP A 213 -16.55 14.30 14.87
CA TRP A 213 -15.93 15.61 15.04
C TRP A 213 -16.56 16.69 14.15
N ALA A 214 -16.90 16.34 12.91
CA ALA A 214 -17.54 17.26 11.97
C ALA A 214 -18.94 17.68 12.44
N ASP A 215 -19.67 16.83 13.17
CA ASP A 215 -21.02 17.15 13.66
C ASP A 215 -21.02 18.25 14.71
N ASP A 216 -20.02 18.26 15.57
CA ASP A 216 -19.89 19.27 16.62
C ASP A 216 -19.36 20.62 16.08
N ASN A 217 -18.72 20.61 14.90
CA ASN A 217 -17.96 21.76 14.38
C ASN A 217 -18.41 22.28 13.01
N TRP A 218 -19.33 21.65 12.27
CA TRP A 218 -19.84 22.18 10.98
C TRP A 218 -20.94 23.26 11.18
N LYS A 219 -21.02 23.88 12.35
CA LYS A 219 -21.74 25.15 12.54
C LYS A 219 -20.74 26.31 12.49
N PHE A 220 -20.05 26.47 11.37
CA PHE A 220 -19.40 27.75 11.07
C PHE A 220 -20.40 28.56 10.25
N GLU A 221 -21.10 29.47 10.95
CA GLU A 221 -21.73 30.65 10.33
C GLU A 221 -20.65 31.58 9.76
#